data_AF-A0A932LU52-F1
#
_entry.id   AF-A0A932LU52-F1
#
_cell.length_a   1.000
_cell.length_b   1.000
_cell.length_c   1.000
_cell.angle_alpha   90.00
_cell.angle_beta   90.00
_cell.angle_gamma   90.00
#
_symmetry.space_group_name_H-M   'P 1'
#
loop_
_entity.id
_entity.type
_entity.pdbx_description
1 polymer ?
#
loop_
_entity_poly.entity_id
_entity_poly.type
_entity_poly.pdbx_seq_one_letter_code
_entity_poly.pdbx_strand_id
1 'polypeptide(L)'
;MRPLRHVLRSCAKTLLSVLGGLVVLGTASLATPATAQSTLGLRTLSTLLSAQIPAAVEISGPWTNQYGGAIELYQVGASVQGTYVYGSTTYTVTGTVSGYVFSGSLTSGSLTYPIPGMTISPDGLTISGAITNWSSSNTWTRQSGIVLRLSPTASRIAKAGDVLTYAAEVGGNLNKSVSWSTTAGAIVDGIYTVPSGYDYTAQTITVTANADPAKKLSTQVSILPPSGQFELSGSWKNQYGGAIELYQTGTSVQGTYVYGSTTYTVTGTVSGYTFSGSLTSGSLTYPIPGMTISPDGLTISGAITNWSSSNTWTRQSGIVLRLSPTASRIAKAGDTLTYTAQVGGSLDKSVTWSATAGNIVGGIYTVPSGYDYTSQGVTVTANADGTKKVTALVAVTPTGVIEVSGMYSTSAWDLLLFQNGTDIQGDWYTDSSGWGQHFLVKGTLDGFKLLLTYYNAAYPNGAGTMNLTFAPDGKSF
;
A
#
# COMPACT_ATOMS: atom_id res chain seq x y z
N MET A 1 41.39 21.47 5.43
CA MET A 1 42.85 21.50 5.20
C MET A 1 43.30 20.09 4.78
N ARG A 2 43.90 19.98 3.59
CA ARG A 2 44.66 18.80 3.06
C ARG A 2 46.08 18.79 3.69
N PRO A 3 46.96 17.76 3.57
CA PRO A 3 47.23 16.87 2.40
C PRO A 3 47.39 15.36 2.75
N LEU A 4 47.27 14.35 1.88
CA LEU A 4 47.86 13.95 0.58
C LEU A 4 49.31 13.41 0.58
N ARG A 5 49.42 12.11 0.20
CA ARG A 5 50.47 11.37 -0.57
C ARG A 5 51.53 10.53 0.16
N HIS A 6 51.55 9.21 -0.14
CA HIS A 6 52.54 8.46 -0.97
C HIS A 6 52.33 6.93 -0.74
N VAL A 7 52.63 5.92 -1.59
CA VAL A 7 52.89 5.70 -3.04
C VAL A 7 53.17 4.19 -3.26
N LEU A 8 52.74 3.59 -4.40
CA LEU A 8 53.44 2.64 -5.34
C LEU A 8 52.40 1.69 -6.02
N ARG A 9 52.05 1.76 -7.32
CA ARG A 9 52.71 1.39 -8.61
C ARG A 9 52.93 -0.12 -8.90
N SER A 10 52.15 -0.64 -9.88
CA SER A 10 52.59 -1.23 -11.19
C SER A 10 52.27 -2.71 -11.53
N CYS A 11 51.90 -2.89 -12.81
CA CYS A 11 51.89 -4.08 -13.71
C CYS A 11 50.67 -5.02 -13.69
N ALA A 12 50.22 -5.66 -14.79
CA ALA A 12 50.08 -5.41 -16.24
C ALA A 12 49.57 -6.74 -16.89
N LYS A 13 48.74 -6.63 -17.95
CA LYS A 13 48.45 -7.62 -19.02
C LYS A 13 47.68 -8.92 -18.66
N THR A 14 46.59 -9.19 -19.38
CA THR A 14 46.55 -10.08 -20.58
C THR A 14 45.13 -10.12 -21.18
N LEU A 15 44.99 -9.75 -22.45
CA LEU A 15 43.81 -9.98 -23.30
C LEU A 15 44.31 -10.79 -24.50
N LEU A 16 43.74 -11.97 -24.76
CA LEU A 16 44.17 -12.88 -25.81
C LEU A 16 43.16 -12.89 -26.96
N SER A 17 43.67 -12.61 -28.16
CA SER A 17 43.05 -12.70 -29.48
C SER A 17 43.12 -14.11 -30.06
N VAL A 18 42.16 -14.49 -30.92
CA VAL A 18 42.41 -15.40 -32.05
C VAL A 18 41.70 -14.87 -33.29
N LEU A 19 42.49 -14.65 -34.34
CA LEU A 19 42.11 -14.26 -35.69
C LEU A 19 43.09 -14.98 -36.63
N GLY A 20 42.63 -15.48 -37.77
CA GLY A 20 43.48 -15.94 -38.87
C GLY A 20 42.60 -16.43 -40.02
N GLY A 21 42.86 -16.21 -41.30
CA GLY A 21 43.76 -15.29 -42.03
C GLY A 21 42.92 -14.72 -43.20
N LEU A 22 43.40 -14.03 -44.24
CA LEU A 22 44.69 -13.88 -44.88
C LEU A 22 44.54 -12.68 -45.84
N VAL A 23 45.55 -11.82 -45.94
CA VAL A 23 45.65 -10.67 -46.87
C VAL A 23 46.53 -11.06 -48.06
N VAL A 24 46.22 -10.63 -49.29
CA VAL A 24 47.17 -9.98 -50.24
C VAL A 24 46.38 -9.17 -51.29
N LEU A 25 46.85 -7.93 -51.53
CA LEU A 25 46.45 -6.95 -52.56
C LEU A 25 47.13 -7.21 -53.92
N GLY A 26 46.49 -6.81 -55.02
CA GLY A 26 47.12 -6.64 -56.33
C GLY A 26 46.32 -5.71 -57.25
N THR A 27 46.95 -4.65 -57.73
CA THR A 27 46.38 -3.53 -58.51
C THR A 27 46.50 -3.70 -60.04
N ALA A 28 45.43 -3.29 -60.73
CA ALA A 28 45.28 -2.67 -62.07
C ALA A 28 46.12 -3.11 -63.30
N SER A 29 45.43 -3.37 -64.44
CA SER A 29 45.70 -2.73 -65.76
C SER A 29 44.63 -3.08 -66.80
N LEU A 30 44.26 -2.10 -67.63
CA LEU A 30 43.29 -2.14 -68.74
C LEU A 30 43.89 -2.74 -70.03
N ALA A 31 43.08 -3.47 -70.81
CA ALA A 31 43.17 -3.51 -72.27
C ALA A 31 41.83 -3.95 -72.92
N THR A 32 41.43 -3.19 -73.95
CA THR A 32 40.20 -3.25 -74.76
C THR A 32 40.30 -4.25 -75.95
N PRO A 33 39.21 -4.49 -76.73
CA PRO A 33 38.86 -5.78 -77.33
C PRO A 33 39.07 -5.88 -78.85
N ALA A 34 39.04 -7.10 -79.41
CA ALA A 34 38.69 -7.34 -80.83
C ALA A 34 38.26 -8.80 -81.14
N THR A 35 36.97 -8.95 -81.47
CA THR A 35 36.36 -9.72 -82.60
C THR A 35 36.81 -11.15 -82.92
N ALA A 36 35.91 -12.15 -82.89
CA ALA A 36 34.96 -12.51 -83.98
C ALA A 36 34.34 -13.94 -83.85
N GLN A 37 33.03 -14.02 -84.10
CA GLN A 37 32.23 -15.10 -84.76
C GLN A 37 32.07 -16.48 -84.10
N SER A 38 30.89 -16.79 -83.54
CA SER A 38 29.70 -17.48 -84.15
C SER A 38 29.80 -19.02 -84.06
N THR A 39 28.84 -19.84 -83.63
CA THR A 39 27.37 -19.72 -83.50
C THR A 39 26.84 -20.99 -82.77
N LEU A 40 25.67 -20.84 -82.14
CA LEU A 40 24.66 -21.86 -81.77
C LEU A 40 24.92 -22.84 -80.61
N GLY A 41 24.12 -22.68 -79.55
CA GLY A 41 23.83 -23.74 -78.58
C GLY A 41 23.01 -23.29 -77.37
N LEU A 42 21.68 -23.31 -77.51
CA LEU A 42 20.66 -23.32 -76.44
C LEU A 42 20.37 -22.03 -75.66
N ARG A 43 19.19 -21.45 -75.97
CA ARG A 43 18.54 -20.39 -75.18
C ARG A 43 17.92 -20.99 -73.92
N THR A 44 18.27 -20.47 -72.74
CA THR A 44 17.41 -20.55 -71.55
C THR A 44 17.20 -19.13 -71.01
N LEU A 45 15.95 -18.66 -71.09
CA LEU A 45 15.47 -17.45 -70.42
C LEU A 45 15.77 -17.56 -68.92
N SER A 46 16.43 -16.55 -68.36
CA SER A 46 16.38 -16.26 -66.92
C SER A 46 16.56 -14.75 -66.69
N THR A 47 15.58 -13.97 -67.12
CA THR A 47 15.32 -12.68 -66.46
C THR A 47 14.76 -12.99 -65.08
N LEU A 48 15.63 -13.01 -64.08
CA LEU A 48 15.25 -12.90 -62.67
C LEU A 48 14.65 -11.52 -62.44
N LEU A 49 13.37 -11.37 -62.75
CA LEU A 49 12.55 -10.32 -62.18
C LEU A 49 12.36 -10.70 -60.71
N SER A 50 13.18 -10.14 -59.83
CA SER A 50 12.86 -10.15 -58.40
C SER A 50 11.59 -9.31 -58.24
N ALA A 51 10.43 -9.97 -58.30
CA ALA A 51 9.16 -9.36 -57.97
C ALA A 51 9.22 -8.94 -56.50
N GLN A 52 9.54 -7.68 -56.27
CA GLN A 52 9.40 -7.06 -54.96
C GLN A 52 7.93 -7.13 -54.61
N ILE A 53 7.58 -7.99 -53.65
CA ILE A 53 6.23 -8.02 -53.06
C ILE A 53 5.95 -6.58 -52.63
N PRO A 54 4.87 -5.93 -53.11
CA PRO A 54 4.56 -4.58 -52.68
C PRO A 54 4.42 -4.59 -51.16
N ALA A 55 5.11 -3.66 -50.49
CA ALA A 55 4.95 -3.47 -49.05
C ALA A 55 3.45 -3.38 -48.75
N ALA A 56 2.96 -4.13 -47.75
CA ALA A 56 1.55 -4.12 -47.38
C ALA A 56 1.07 -2.69 -47.20
N VAL A 57 -0.07 -2.33 -47.80
CA VAL A 57 -0.64 -0.99 -47.68
C VAL A 57 -0.98 -0.71 -46.21
N GLU A 58 -0.59 0.45 -45.70
CA GLU A 58 -0.94 0.86 -44.33
C GLU A 58 -2.40 1.28 -44.26
N ILE A 59 -3.20 0.51 -43.53
CA ILE A 59 -4.63 0.81 -43.35
C ILE A 59 -4.99 1.32 -41.96
N SER A 60 -4.00 1.57 -41.09
CA SER A 60 -4.28 2.10 -39.76
C SER A 60 -4.88 3.49 -39.84
N GLY A 61 -5.90 3.79 -39.04
CA GLY A 61 -6.55 5.08 -39.04
C GLY A 61 -8.06 4.99 -38.89
N PRO A 62 -8.73 6.16 -38.82
CA PRO A 62 -10.17 6.24 -38.84
C PRO A 62 -10.70 6.13 -40.28
N TRP A 63 -11.80 5.41 -40.46
CA TRP A 63 -12.54 5.32 -41.70
C TRP A 63 -14.04 5.40 -41.43
N THR A 64 -14.81 5.74 -42.46
CA THR A 64 -16.27 5.69 -42.42
C THR A 64 -16.80 4.95 -43.63
N ASN A 65 -18.00 4.41 -43.54
CA ASN A 65 -18.67 3.80 -44.68
C ASN A 65 -19.88 4.60 -45.15
N GLN A 66 -20.42 4.22 -46.31
CA GLN A 66 -21.59 4.89 -46.89
C GLN A 66 -22.87 4.77 -46.04
N TYR A 67 -22.86 3.95 -44.99
CA TYR A 67 -23.99 3.72 -44.09
C TYR A 67 -23.85 4.46 -42.75
N GLY A 68 -22.84 5.33 -42.61
CA GLY A 68 -22.58 6.09 -41.39
C GLY A 68 -21.89 5.30 -40.27
N GLY A 69 -21.41 4.09 -40.56
CA GLY A 69 -20.56 3.33 -39.65
C GLY A 69 -19.14 3.90 -39.61
N ALA A 70 -18.56 3.94 -38.42
CA ALA A 70 -17.19 4.42 -38.19
C ALA A 70 -16.29 3.24 -37.80
N ILE A 71 -15.11 3.15 -38.39
CA ILE A 71 -14.13 2.09 -38.10
C ILE A 71 -12.77 2.70 -37.74
N GLU A 72 -12.15 2.18 -36.69
CA GLU A 72 -10.77 2.47 -36.34
C GLU A 72 -9.95 1.21 -36.55
N LEU A 73 -8.95 1.27 -37.43
CA LEU A 73 -8.06 0.15 -37.74
C LEU A 73 -6.65 0.42 -37.22
N TYR A 74 -5.98 -0.64 -36.79
CA TYR A 74 -4.62 -0.65 -36.29
C TYR A 74 -3.89 -1.84 -36.89
N GLN A 75 -2.86 -1.56 -37.68
CA GLN A 75 -2.09 -2.56 -38.40
C GLN A 75 -0.68 -2.65 -37.83
N VAL A 76 -0.25 -3.88 -37.53
CA VAL A 76 1.11 -4.22 -37.12
C VAL A 76 1.61 -5.31 -38.05
N GLY A 77 2.53 -4.95 -38.94
CA GLY A 77 2.94 -5.83 -40.03
C GLY A 77 1.74 -6.19 -40.91
N ALA A 78 1.44 -7.48 -41.03
CA ALA A 78 0.26 -7.96 -41.76
C ALA A 78 -1.01 -8.02 -40.90
N SER A 79 -0.91 -8.06 -39.56
CA SER A 79 -2.07 -8.21 -38.68
C SER A 79 -2.81 -6.90 -38.49
N VAL A 80 -4.14 -6.96 -38.44
CA VAL A 80 -5.02 -5.82 -38.22
C VAL A 80 -5.98 -6.12 -37.08
N GLN A 81 -6.13 -5.15 -36.19
CA GLN A 81 -7.15 -5.12 -35.16
C GLN A 81 -7.87 -3.78 -35.22
N GLY A 82 -9.09 -3.73 -34.70
CA GLY A 82 -9.84 -2.49 -34.72
C GLY A 82 -11.21 -2.59 -34.08
N THR A 83 -11.93 -1.49 -34.20
CA THR A 83 -13.29 -1.36 -33.70
C THR A 83 -14.15 -0.75 -34.79
N TYR A 84 -15.29 -1.37 -35.07
CA TYR A 84 -16.30 -0.85 -35.98
C TYR A 84 -17.58 -0.53 -35.19
N VAL A 85 -18.08 0.69 -35.30
CA VAL A 85 -19.30 1.15 -34.66
C VAL A 85 -20.35 1.39 -35.75
N TYR A 86 -21.50 0.74 -35.60
CA TYR A 86 -22.64 0.91 -36.48
C TYR A 86 -23.92 1.04 -35.65
N GLY A 87 -24.58 2.20 -35.75
CA GLY A 87 -25.67 2.55 -34.84
C GLY A 87 -25.18 2.55 -33.38
N SER A 88 -25.86 1.78 -32.52
CA SER A 88 -25.48 1.59 -31.11
C SER A 88 -24.58 0.38 -30.87
N THR A 89 -24.24 -0.40 -31.90
CA THR A 89 -23.51 -1.66 -31.74
C THR A 89 -22.04 -1.47 -32.08
N THR A 90 -21.17 -2.01 -31.21
CA THR A 90 -19.73 -2.05 -31.42
C THR A 90 -19.29 -3.47 -31.78
N TYR A 91 -18.46 -3.57 -32.82
CA TYR A 91 -17.87 -4.79 -33.32
C TYR A 91 -16.36 -4.73 -33.16
N THR A 92 -15.76 -5.82 -32.72
CA THR A 92 -14.30 -6.01 -32.80
C THR A 92 -13.96 -6.42 -34.23
N VAL A 93 -12.94 -5.76 -34.79
CA VAL A 93 -12.36 -6.09 -36.09
C VAL A 93 -11.09 -6.87 -35.86
N THR A 94 -10.95 -8.02 -36.49
CA THR A 94 -9.68 -8.76 -36.56
C THR A 94 -9.42 -9.19 -37.98
N GLY A 95 -8.17 -9.14 -38.43
CA GLY A 95 -7.86 -9.51 -39.81
C GLY A 95 -6.39 -9.42 -40.16
N THR A 96 -6.12 -9.51 -41.46
CA THR A 96 -4.80 -9.42 -42.06
C THR A 96 -4.84 -8.64 -43.37
N VAL A 97 -3.76 -7.91 -43.66
CA VAL A 97 -3.49 -7.28 -44.95
C VAL A 97 -2.41 -8.07 -45.67
N SER A 98 -2.69 -8.42 -46.92
CA SER A 98 -1.71 -8.99 -47.86
C SER A 98 -1.80 -8.23 -49.18
N GLY A 99 -0.74 -7.45 -49.49
CA GLY A 99 -0.76 -6.52 -50.62
C GLY A 99 -1.89 -5.49 -50.50
N TYR A 100 -2.83 -5.56 -51.44
CA TYR A 100 -4.03 -4.71 -51.53
C TYR A 100 -5.30 -5.43 -51.08
N VAL A 101 -5.21 -6.47 -50.25
CA VAL A 101 -6.38 -7.22 -49.77
C VAL A 101 -6.41 -7.23 -48.24
N PHE A 102 -7.52 -6.76 -47.67
CA PHE A 102 -7.85 -6.88 -46.26
C PHE A 102 -8.87 -8.01 -46.06
N SER A 103 -8.51 -9.02 -45.26
CA SER A 103 -9.40 -10.15 -44.92
C SER A 103 -9.51 -10.28 -43.41
N GLY A 104 -10.64 -10.75 -42.89
CA GLY A 104 -10.87 -10.76 -41.44
C GLY A 104 -12.29 -11.07 -41.02
N SER A 105 -12.73 -10.47 -39.91
CA SER A 105 -14.09 -10.59 -39.39
C SER A 105 -14.50 -9.39 -38.55
N LEU A 106 -15.81 -9.18 -38.45
CA LEU A 106 -16.46 -8.31 -37.46
C LEU A 106 -17.18 -9.18 -36.44
N THR A 107 -16.90 -9.00 -35.14
CA THR A 107 -17.51 -9.81 -34.07
C THR A 107 -18.16 -8.95 -33.01
N SER A 108 -19.39 -9.30 -32.60
CA SER A 108 -20.07 -8.69 -31.45
C SER A 108 -20.89 -9.75 -30.71
N GLY A 109 -20.49 -10.06 -29.47
CA GLY A 109 -21.04 -11.20 -28.73
C GLY A 109 -20.82 -12.52 -29.48
N SER A 110 -21.89 -13.27 -29.73
CA SER A 110 -21.86 -14.51 -30.53
C SER A 110 -21.95 -14.28 -32.05
N LEU A 111 -22.23 -13.06 -32.49
CA LEU A 111 -22.34 -12.74 -33.92
C LEU A 111 -20.95 -12.54 -34.52
N THR A 112 -20.69 -13.22 -35.64
CA THR A 112 -19.45 -13.10 -36.41
C THR A 112 -19.79 -12.93 -37.89
N TYR A 113 -19.25 -11.89 -38.51
CA TYR A 113 -19.43 -11.57 -39.92
C TYR A 113 -18.08 -11.64 -40.64
N PRO A 114 -17.82 -12.68 -41.43
CA PRO A 114 -16.56 -12.83 -42.16
C PRO A 114 -16.36 -11.75 -43.22
N ILE A 115 -15.10 -11.31 -43.36
CA ILE A 115 -14.60 -10.45 -44.42
C ILE A 115 -13.67 -11.34 -45.27
N PRO A 116 -14.18 -11.96 -46.34
CA PRO A 116 -13.41 -12.93 -47.12
C PRO A 116 -12.24 -12.29 -47.90
N GLY A 117 -12.30 -10.98 -48.12
CA GLY A 117 -11.28 -10.21 -48.82
C GLY A 117 -11.88 -8.94 -49.43
N MET A 118 -11.60 -7.80 -48.82
CA MET A 118 -11.90 -6.46 -49.37
C MET A 118 -10.66 -5.91 -50.04
N THR A 119 -10.85 -5.24 -51.18
CA THR A 119 -9.79 -4.61 -51.96
C THR A 119 -9.46 -3.24 -51.40
N ILE A 120 -8.19 -3.01 -51.14
CA ILE A 120 -7.62 -1.72 -50.75
C ILE A 120 -7.24 -0.99 -52.04
N SER A 121 -7.66 0.26 -52.21
CA SER A 121 -7.28 1.04 -53.37
C SER A 121 -5.77 1.31 -53.43
N PRO A 122 -5.18 1.51 -54.62
CA PRO A 122 -3.76 1.83 -54.76
C PRO A 122 -3.30 3.07 -53.98
N ASP A 123 -4.17 4.05 -53.80
CA ASP A 123 -3.93 5.26 -53.01
C ASP A 123 -4.15 5.06 -51.50
N GLY A 124 -4.64 3.90 -51.07
CA GLY A 124 -4.91 3.57 -49.67
C GLY A 124 -6.04 4.39 -49.05
N LEU A 125 -6.89 5.04 -49.86
CA LEU A 125 -8.00 5.87 -49.39
C LEU A 125 -9.32 5.12 -49.26
N THR A 126 -9.47 3.98 -49.94
CA THR A 126 -10.68 3.16 -49.84
C THR A 126 -10.39 1.67 -49.63
N ILE A 127 -11.30 1.01 -48.91
CA ILE A 127 -11.34 -0.45 -48.74
C ILE A 127 -12.74 -0.90 -49.13
N SER A 128 -12.87 -1.68 -50.20
CA SER A 128 -14.16 -2.03 -50.79
C SER A 128 -14.32 -3.54 -50.99
N GLY A 129 -15.49 -4.07 -50.66
CA GLY A 129 -15.82 -5.48 -50.89
C GLY A 129 -17.04 -5.93 -50.10
N ALA A 130 -17.29 -7.23 -50.10
CA ALA A 130 -18.43 -7.82 -49.39
C ALA A 130 -18.05 -8.19 -47.95
N ILE A 131 -19.05 -8.13 -47.06
CA ILE A 131 -18.99 -8.69 -45.71
C ILE A 131 -20.06 -9.78 -45.67
N THR A 132 -19.64 -11.03 -45.47
CA THR A 132 -20.50 -12.20 -45.53
C THR A 132 -21.62 -12.10 -44.50
N ASN A 133 -22.86 -12.38 -44.95
CA ASN A 133 -24.08 -12.29 -44.14
C ASN A 133 -24.37 -10.90 -43.54
N TRP A 134 -23.76 -9.85 -44.09
CA TRP A 134 -24.01 -8.46 -43.70
C TRP A 134 -24.34 -7.59 -44.91
N SER A 135 -23.42 -7.45 -45.87
CA SER A 135 -23.59 -6.59 -47.03
C SER A 135 -22.87 -7.14 -48.24
N SER A 136 -23.54 -7.13 -49.40
CA SER A 136 -22.96 -7.49 -50.69
C SER A 136 -21.95 -6.46 -51.21
N SER A 137 -21.98 -5.22 -50.70
CA SER A 137 -20.99 -4.18 -50.98
C SER A 137 -20.85 -3.24 -49.79
N ASN A 138 -19.62 -3.05 -49.33
CA ASN A 138 -19.21 -2.10 -48.30
C ASN A 138 -18.00 -1.34 -48.83
N THR A 139 -17.97 -0.03 -48.66
CA THR A 139 -16.80 0.79 -48.97
C THR A 139 -16.46 1.63 -47.76
N TRP A 140 -15.26 1.43 -47.23
CA TRP A 140 -14.70 2.25 -46.17
C TRP A 140 -13.82 3.31 -46.80
N THR A 141 -14.07 4.57 -46.48
CA THR A 141 -13.33 5.72 -46.95
C THR A 141 -12.53 6.30 -45.79
N ARG A 142 -11.23 6.46 -46.00
CA ARG A 142 -10.29 6.95 -45.00
C ARG A 142 -10.67 8.37 -44.57
N GLN A 143 -10.68 8.60 -43.26
CA GLN A 143 -10.90 9.92 -42.69
C GLN A 143 -9.57 10.58 -42.33
N SER A 144 -9.55 11.91 -42.35
CA SER A 144 -8.46 12.67 -41.76
C SER A 144 -8.48 12.49 -40.24
N GLY A 145 -7.40 11.97 -39.67
CA GLY A 145 -7.29 11.80 -38.23
C GLY A 145 -6.28 10.74 -37.88
N ILE A 146 -5.99 10.63 -36.58
CA ILE A 146 -5.08 9.63 -36.07
C ILE A 146 -5.77 8.71 -35.07
N VAL A 147 -5.25 7.51 -34.98
CA VAL A 147 -5.60 6.53 -33.96
C VAL A 147 -4.35 6.22 -33.15
N LEU A 148 -4.50 6.01 -31.84
CA LEU A 148 -3.41 5.77 -30.91
C LEU A 148 -3.71 4.53 -30.08
N ARG A 149 -2.75 3.62 -29.95
CA ARG A 149 -2.81 2.47 -29.04
C ARG A 149 -1.65 2.48 -28.07
N LEU A 150 -1.93 1.96 -26.88
CA LEU A 150 -0.98 1.74 -25.80
C LEU A 150 -1.04 0.27 -25.41
N SER A 151 0.11 -0.38 -25.21
CA SER A 151 0.19 -1.76 -24.73
C SER A 151 1.33 -1.92 -23.73
N PRO A 152 1.12 -2.59 -22.58
CA PRO A 152 -0.17 -3.03 -22.05
C PRO A 152 -1.05 -1.85 -21.61
N THR A 153 -2.38 -1.99 -21.74
CA THR A 153 -3.35 -1.02 -21.18
C THR A 153 -3.72 -1.31 -19.73
N ALA A 154 -3.62 -2.58 -19.32
CA ALA A 154 -3.96 -3.01 -17.96
C ALA A 154 -3.00 -2.40 -16.93
N SER A 155 -3.56 -1.95 -15.81
CA SER A 155 -2.79 -1.48 -14.67
C SER A 155 -1.86 -2.58 -14.15
N ARG A 156 -0.66 -2.18 -13.71
CA ARG A 156 0.39 -3.10 -13.25
C ARG A 156 0.84 -2.78 -11.83
N ILE A 157 1.37 -3.81 -11.18
CA ILE A 157 2.09 -3.70 -9.91
C ILE A 157 3.58 -3.87 -10.20
N ALA A 158 4.42 -3.06 -9.56
CA ALA A 158 5.86 -3.21 -9.63
C ALA A 158 6.54 -2.71 -8.35
N LYS A 159 7.76 -3.19 -8.08
CA LYS A 159 8.61 -2.69 -6.99
C LYS A 159 9.43 -1.49 -7.45
N ALA A 160 9.87 -0.66 -6.51
CA ALA A 160 10.86 0.37 -6.81
C ALA A 160 12.10 -0.25 -7.48
N GLY A 161 12.54 0.34 -8.59
CA GLY A 161 13.66 -0.15 -9.40
C GLY A 161 13.29 -1.17 -10.48
N ASP A 162 12.05 -1.68 -10.52
CA ASP A 162 11.60 -2.50 -11.63
C ASP A 162 11.60 -1.70 -12.94
N VAL A 163 11.79 -2.41 -14.06
CA VAL A 163 11.75 -1.85 -15.41
C VAL A 163 10.59 -2.46 -16.18
N LEU A 164 9.68 -1.62 -16.63
CA LEU A 164 8.46 -2.02 -17.35
C LEU A 164 8.51 -1.49 -18.79
N THR A 165 8.16 -2.33 -19.76
CA THR A 165 8.07 -1.93 -21.17
C THR A 165 6.63 -1.68 -21.58
N TYR A 166 6.44 -0.57 -22.28
CA TYR A 166 5.22 -0.17 -22.96
C TYR A 166 5.52 0.09 -24.43
N ALA A 167 4.58 -0.25 -25.30
CA ALA A 167 4.59 0.06 -26.71
C ALA A 167 3.44 1.01 -27.03
N ALA A 168 3.65 1.89 -27.99
CA ALA A 168 2.60 2.71 -28.54
C ALA A 168 2.65 2.72 -30.07
N GLU A 169 1.47 2.74 -30.67
CA GLU A 169 1.30 2.67 -32.12
C GLU A 169 0.40 3.82 -32.57
N VAL A 170 0.87 4.56 -33.59
CA VAL A 170 0.13 5.66 -34.21
C VAL A 170 -0.33 5.21 -35.59
N GLY A 171 -1.64 5.19 -35.83
CA GLY A 171 -2.23 4.94 -37.14
C GLY A 171 -2.74 6.23 -37.78
N GLY A 172 -2.91 6.22 -39.10
CA GLY A 172 -3.62 7.31 -39.80
C GLY A 172 -2.73 8.47 -40.25
N ASN A 173 -1.47 8.53 -39.79
CA ASN A 173 -0.52 9.59 -40.12
C ASN A 173 0.87 9.06 -40.48
N LEU A 174 1.63 9.78 -41.32
CA LEU A 174 3.03 9.47 -41.64
C LEU A 174 3.96 9.66 -40.44
N ASN A 175 3.69 10.63 -39.58
CA ASN A 175 4.42 10.81 -38.33
C ASN A 175 3.95 9.79 -37.29
N LYS A 176 4.76 8.74 -37.09
CA LYS A 176 4.50 7.65 -36.15
C LYS A 176 5.08 7.89 -34.74
N SER A 177 5.71 9.05 -34.51
CA SER A 177 6.39 9.31 -33.25
C SER A 177 5.44 9.63 -32.11
N VAL A 178 5.86 9.28 -30.90
CA VAL A 178 5.14 9.51 -29.65
C VAL A 178 6.03 10.19 -28.64
N SER A 179 5.41 10.86 -27.66
CA SER A 179 6.07 11.38 -26.47
C SER A 179 5.49 10.70 -25.23
N TRP A 180 6.36 10.35 -24.29
CA TRP A 180 5.99 9.68 -23.04
C TRP A 180 6.14 10.63 -21.86
N SER A 181 5.24 10.52 -20.89
CA SER A 181 5.35 11.20 -19.60
C SER A 181 4.84 10.32 -18.47
N THR A 182 5.28 10.64 -17.26
CA THR A 182 4.84 9.96 -16.04
C THR A 182 4.66 10.95 -14.91
N THR A 183 3.77 10.65 -13.96
CA THR A 183 3.58 11.46 -12.75
C THR A 183 4.79 11.38 -11.80
N ALA A 184 5.50 10.23 -11.77
CA ALA A 184 6.78 10.08 -11.07
C ALA A 184 7.61 8.93 -11.66
N GLY A 185 8.93 9.04 -11.52
CA GLY A 185 9.89 8.12 -12.14
C GLY A 185 10.39 8.62 -13.49
N ALA A 186 10.99 7.72 -14.26
CA ALA A 186 11.54 8.03 -15.57
C ALA A 186 10.94 7.11 -16.62
N ILE A 187 10.52 7.67 -17.74
CA ILE A 187 10.10 6.91 -18.92
C ILE A 187 10.84 7.42 -20.15
N VAL A 188 11.50 6.50 -20.87
CA VAL A 188 12.22 6.79 -22.11
C VAL A 188 11.88 5.72 -23.12
N ASP A 189 11.37 6.11 -24.28
CA ASP A 189 10.98 5.20 -25.37
C ASP A 189 10.10 4.02 -24.91
N GLY A 190 9.13 4.30 -24.04
CA GLY A 190 8.22 3.30 -23.48
C GLY A 190 8.84 2.41 -22.40
N ILE A 191 10.11 2.59 -22.05
CA ILE A 191 10.77 1.91 -20.92
C ILE A 191 10.61 2.75 -19.67
N TYR A 192 9.75 2.30 -18.76
CA TYR A 192 9.48 2.95 -17.48
C TYR A 192 10.34 2.33 -16.36
N THR A 193 11.09 3.17 -15.65
CA THR A 193 11.81 2.81 -14.42
C THR A 193 10.99 3.26 -13.22
N VAL A 194 10.58 2.30 -12.40
CA VAL A 194 9.69 2.55 -11.26
C VAL A 194 10.44 3.32 -10.16
N PRO A 195 9.95 4.48 -9.71
CA PRO A 195 10.64 5.33 -8.75
C PRO A 195 10.63 4.77 -7.32
N SER A 196 11.61 5.17 -6.52
CA SER A 196 11.64 4.96 -5.06
C SER A 196 10.97 6.11 -4.31
N GLY A 197 10.43 5.86 -3.12
CA GLY A 197 9.83 6.90 -2.26
C GLY A 197 8.37 7.25 -2.60
N TYR A 198 7.77 6.46 -3.50
CA TYR A 198 6.38 6.58 -3.94
C TYR A 198 5.59 5.30 -3.62
N ASP A 199 5.99 4.58 -2.58
CA ASP A 199 5.33 3.36 -2.14
C ASP A 199 3.83 3.62 -1.91
N TYR A 200 2.98 2.66 -2.27
CA TYR A 200 1.52 2.76 -2.10
C TYR A 200 0.85 3.86 -2.94
N THR A 201 1.52 4.36 -3.98
CA THR A 201 0.92 5.33 -4.91
C THR A 201 0.81 4.75 -6.31
N ALA A 202 -0.25 5.13 -7.02
CA ALA A 202 -0.40 4.85 -8.44
C ALA A 202 0.28 5.96 -9.24
N GLN A 203 1.23 5.57 -10.09
CA GLN A 203 1.85 6.45 -11.07
C GLN A 203 1.15 6.30 -12.40
N THR A 204 0.83 7.43 -13.03
CA THR A 204 0.17 7.43 -14.34
C THR A 204 1.23 7.59 -15.42
N ILE A 205 1.28 6.63 -16.34
CA ILE A 205 2.07 6.73 -17.57
C ILE A 205 1.14 7.22 -18.66
N THR A 206 1.56 8.27 -19.37
CA THR A 206 0.80 8.85 -20.49
C THR A 206 1.64 8.81 -21.75
N VAL A 207 1.02 8.37 -22.84
CA VAL A 207 1.58 8.49 -24.19
C VAL A 207 0.76 9.51 -24.98
N THR A 208 1.47 10.39 -25.68
CA THR A 208 0.89 11.42 -26.54
C THR A 208 1.41 11.21 -27.97
N ALA A 209 0.52 11.20 -28.96
CA ALA A 209 0.94 11.18 -30.35
C ALA A 209 1.49 12.55 -30.76
N ASN A 210 2.67 12.60 -31.36
CA ASN A 210 3.28 13.88 -31.76
C ASN A 210 2.59 14.50 -32.99
N ALA A 211 1.93 13.67 -33.81
CA ALA A 211 1.15 14.12 -34.96
C ALA A 211 -0.14 14.86 -34.58
N ASP A 212 -0.69 14.58 -33.40
CA ASP A 212 -1.85 15.27 -32.83
C ASP A 212 -1.76 15.19 -31.29
N PRO A 213 -1.24 16.25 -30.63
CA PRO A 213 -1.06 16.27 -29.19
C PRO A 213 -2.37 16.17 -28.37
N ALA A 214 -3.55 16.30 -28.98
CA ALA A 214 -4.82 16.08 -28.30
C ALA A 214 -5.11 14.58 -28.08
N LYS A 215 -4.48 13.69 -28.85
CA LYS A 215 -4.66 12.24 -28.73
C LYS A 215 -3.67 11.66 -27.74
N LYS A 216 -4.20 11.25 -26.58
CA LYS A 216 -3.44 10.69 -25.46
C LYS A 216 -4.10 9.43 -24.92
N LEU A 217 -3.30 8.51 -24.44
CA LEU A 217 -3.73 7.34 -23.67
C LEU A 217 -2.90 7.24 -22.39
N SER A 218 -3.49 6.68 -21.35
CA SER A 218 -2.81 6.49 -20.07
C SER A 218 -3.06 5.11 -19.48
N THR A 219 -2.12 4.65 -18.66
CA THR A 219 -2.22 3.45 -17.82
C THR A 219 -1.58 3.72 -16.47
N GLN A 220 -1.79 2.83 -15.50
CA GLN A 220 -1.33 3.00 -14.13
C GLN A 220 -0.34 1.92 -13.69
N VAL A 221 0.64 2.34 -12.88
CA VAL A 221 1.58 1.46 -12.17
C VAL A 221 1.54 1.77 -10.69
N SER A 222 1.12 0.79 -9.89
CA SER A 222 1.13 0.90 -8.43
C SER A 222 2.44 0.34 -7.87
N ILE A 223 3.06 1.10 -6.96
CA ILE A 223 4.40 0.78 -6.45
C ILE A 223 4.31 -0.01 -5.15
N LEU A 224 4.86 -1.22 -5.16
CA LEU A 224 4.94 -2.12 -4.01
C LEU A 224 6.03 -1.64 -3.05
N PRO A 225 5.77 -1.68 -1.72
CA PRO A 225 6.78 -1.38 -0.71
C PRO A 225 7.99 -2.33 -0.74
N PRO A 226 9.15 -1.88 -0.25
CA PRO A 226 10.41 -2.64 -0.26
C PRO A 226 10.36 -4.00 0.44
N SER A 227 9.50 -4.18 1.45
CA SER A 227 9.38 -5.41 2.24
C SER A 227 8.66 -6.55 1.51
N GLY A 228 8.06 -6.30 0.34
CA GLY A 228 7.22 -7.27 -0.36
C GLY A 228 5.89 -7.56 0.35
N GLN A 229 5.57 -6.82 1.41
CA GLN A 229 4.34 -6.93 2.18
C GLN A 229 3.62 -5.59 2.16
N PHE A 230 2.33 -5.64 1.85
CA PHE A 230 1.49 -4.45 1.87
C PHE A 230 1.31 -3.95 3.32
N GLU A 231 1.48 -2.65 3.57
CA GLU A 231 1.18 -2.03 4.86
C GLU A 231 -0.32 -1.70 4.98
N LEU A 232 -1.04 -2.53 5.74
CA LEU A 232 -2.46 -2.35 5.99
C LEU A 232 -2.80 -1.31 7.05
N SER A 233 -1.81 -0.85 7.84
CA SER A 233 -2.12 0.06 8.94
C SER A 233 -2.74 1.37 8.44
N GLY A 234 -3.83 1.79 9.06
CA GLY A 234 -4.60 2.95 8.65
C GLY A 234 -6.08 2.83 8.97
N SER A 235 -6.81 3.89 8.66
CA SER A 235 -8.27 3.91 8.69
C SER A 235 -8.83 3.44 7.35
N TRP A 236 -9.89 2.64 7.39
CA TRP A 236 -10.67 2.26 6.22
C TRP A 236 -12.16 2.36 6.52
N LYS A 237 -12.98 2.43 5.48
CA LYS A 237 -14.43 2.38 5.57
C LYS A 237 -14.99 1.39 4.58
N ASN A 238 -16.05 0.68 4.97
CA ASN A 238 -16.77 -0.16 4.03
C ASN A 238 -17.96 0.56 3.37
N GLN A 239 -18.54 -0.08 2.36
CA GLN A 239 -19.71 0.46 1.64
C GLN A 239 -20.97 0.61 2.51
N TYR A 240 -20.98 0.04 3.71
CA TYR A 240 -22.10 0.07 4.66
C TYR A 240 -21.90 1.09 5.79
N GLY A 241 -20.85 1.92 5.72
CA GLY A 241 -20.54 2.95 6.72
C GLY A 241 -19.79 2.43 7.95
N GLY A 242 -19.42 1.15 7.99
CA GLY A 242 -18.54 0.61 9.03
C GLY A 242 -17.12 1.16 8.88
N ALA A 243 -16.48 1.47 10.01
CA ALA A 243 -15.14 2.03 10.08
C ALA A 243 -14.18 0.98 10.66
N ILE A 244 -12.99 0.86 10.08
CA ILE A 244 -11.96 -0.05 10.57
C ILE A 244 -10.65 0.71 10.77
N GLU A 245 -9.97 0.43 11.88
CA GLU A 245 -8.60 0.87 12.12
C GLU A 245 -7.72 -0.36 12.23
N LEU A 246 -6.69 -0.44 11.38
CA LEU A 246 -5.74 -1.53 11.36
C LEU A 246 -4.36 -1.04 11.78
N TYR A 247 -3.62 -1.94 12.44
CA TYR A 247 -2.24 -1.77 12.90
C TYR A 247 -1.49 -3.06 12.60
N GLN A 248 -0.46 -2.95 11.77
CA GLN A 248 0.37 -4.04 11.28
C GLN A 248 1.74 -4.03 11.96
N THR A 249 2.27 -5.21 12.24
CA THR A 249 3.65 -5.40 12.70
C THR A 249 4.18 -6.67 12.06
N GLY A 250 5.12 -6.50 11.11
CA GLY A 250 5.50 -7.59 10.21
C GLY A 250 4.29 -8.05 9.39
N THR A 251 3.99 -9.34 9.43
CA THR A 251 2.81 -9.92 8.78
C THR A 251 1.55 -9.84 9.62
N SER A 252 1.66 -9.67 10.94
CA SER A 252 0.50 -9.67 11.85
C SER A 252 -0.25 -8.35 11.78
N VAL A 253 -1.57 -8.44 11.73
CA VAL A 253 -2.48 -7.29 11.72
C VAL A 253 -3.44 -7.41 12.89
N GLN A 254 -3.60 -6.31 13.62
CA GLN A 254 -4.61 -6.15 14.65
C GLN A 254 -5.39 -4.88 14.41
N GLY A 255 -6.60 -4.78 14.94
CA GLY A 255 -7.40 -3.60 14.73
C GLY A 255 -8.75 -3.65 15.40
N THR A 256 -9.55 -2.64 15.10
CA THR A 256 -10.94 -2.53 15.52
C THR A 256 -11.80 -2.24 14.31
N TYR A 257 -12.93 -2.94 14.20
CA TYR A 257 -13.97 -2.65 13.22
C TYR A 257 -15.24 -2.25 13.96
N VAL A 258 -15.77 -1.08 13.66
CA VAL A 258 -17.00 -0.53 14.26
C VAL A 258 -18.09 -0.54 13.20
N TYR A 259 -19.20 -1.20 13.52
CA TYR A 259 -20.39 -1.26 12.68
C TYR A 259 -21.64 -1.02 13.52
N GLY A 260 -22.34 0.07 13.23
CA GLY A 260 -23.41 0.56 14.10
C GLY A 260 -22.88 0.84 15.51
N SER A 261 -23.49 0.25 16.53
CA SER A 261 -23.06 0.34 17.94
C SER A 261 -22.08 -0.76 18.37
N THR A 262 -21.77 -1.71 17.48
CA THR A 262 -20.95 -2.88 17.84
C THR A 262 -19.50 -2.68 17.43
N THR A 263 -18.58 -2.98 18.35
CA THR A 263 -17.14 -3.02 18.07
C THR A 263 -16.68 -4.48 17.99
N TYR A 264 -15.92 -4.76 16.94
CA TYR A 264 -15.27 -6.04 16.68
C TYR A 264 -13.76 -5.85 16.78
N THR A 265 -13.09 -6.80 17.41
CA THR A 265 -11.64 -6.94 17.33
C THR A 265 -11.29 -7.58 16.00
N VAL A 266 -10.34 -6.99 15.29
CA VAL A 266 -9.79 -7.53 14.05
C VAL A 266 -8.45 -8.16 14.36
N THR A 267 -8.26 -9.40 13.95
CA THR A 267 -6.96 -10.08 14.01
C THR A 267 -6.71 -10.80 12.70
N GLY A 268 -5.49 -10.73 12.17
CA GLY A 268 -5.18 -11.39 10.92
C GLY A 268 -3.72 -11.33 10.52
N THR A 269 -3.46 -11.70 9.28
CA THR A 269 -2.16 -11.70 8.66
C THR A 269 -2.23 -11.17 7.23
N VAL A 270 -1.13 -10.55 6.79
CA VAL A 270 -0.91 -10.15 5.40
C VAL A 270 0.15 -11.05 4.79
N SER A 271 -0.18 -11.59 3.61
CA SER A 271 0.75 -12.28 2.73
C SER A 271 0.54 -11.77 1.31
N GLY A 272 1.48 -10.97 0.81
CA GLY A 272 1.34 -10.29 -0.48
C GLY A 272 0.09 -9.40 -0.53
N TYR A 273 -0.83 -9.73 -1.43
CA TYR A 273 -2.11 -9.04 -1.64
C TYR A 273 -3.29 -9.71 -0.94
N THR A 274 -3.03 -10.59 0.02
CA THR A 274 -4.10 -11.29 0.73
C THR A 274 -4.06 -10.94 2.22
N PHE A 275 -5.21 -10.48 2.71
CA PHE A 275 -5.50 -10.30 4.13
C PHE A 275 -6.43 -11.44 4.60
N SER A 276 -5.97 -12.25 5.55
CA SER A 276 -6.76 -13.32 6.15
C SER A 276 -6.80 -13.14 7.66
N GLY A 277 -7.91 -13.49 8.31
CA GLY A 277 -8.10 -13.20 9.73
C GLY A 277 -9.51 -13.48 10.24
N SER A 278 -9.95 -12.67 11.21
CA SER A 278 -11.29 -12.74 11.79
C SER A 278 -11.74 -11.41 12.37
N LEU A 279 -13.07 -11.25 12.47
CA LEU A 279 -13.74 -10.24 13.28
C LEU A 279 -14.38 -10.91 14.49
N THR A 280 -14.08 -10.45 15.70
CA THR A 280 -14.59 -11.06 16.94
C THR A 280 -15.26 -10.03 17.85
N SER A 281 -16.46 -10.33 18.36
CA SER A 281 -17.14 -9.53 19.38
C SER A 281 -17.83 -10.46 20.38
N GLY A 282 -17.36 -10.45 21.64
CA GLY A 282 -17.78 -11.43 22.63
C GLY A 282 -17.49 -12.86 22.17
N SER A 283 -18.52 -13.71 22.13
CA SER A 283 -18.43 -15.09 21.63
C SER A 283 -18.60 -15.21 20.11
N LEU A 284 -19.01 -14.15 19.41
CA LEU A 284 -19.20 -14.18 17.96
C LEU A 284 -17.85 -14.00 17.25
N THR A 285 -17.57 -14.88 16.29
CA THR A 285 -16.38 -14.81 15.42
C THR A 285 -16.78 -15.01 13.97
N TYR A 286 -16.35 -14.09 13.11
CA TYR A 286 -16.58 -14.11 11.67
C TYR A 286 -15.25 -14.25 10.93
N PRO A 287 -14.96 -15.42 10.34
CA PRO A 287 -13.72 -15.64 9.62
C PRO A 287 -13.59 -14.78 8.36
N ILE A 288 -12.37 -14.33 8.10
CA ILE A 288 -11.94 -13.68 6.87
C ILE A 288 -10.99 -14.68 6.18
N PRO A 289 -11.49 -15.55 5.28
CA PRO A 289 -10.67 -16.61 4.68
C PRO A 289 -9.52 -16.05 3.84
N GLY A 290 -9.74 -14.90 3.20
CA GLY A 290 -8.76 -14.19 2.41
C GLY A 290 -9.42 -13.11 1.56
N MET A 291 -9.24 -11.85 1.94
CA MET A 291 -9.64 -10.70 1.14
C MET A 291 -8.45 -10.23 0.31
N THR A 292 -8.74 -9.78 -0.90
CA THR A 292 -7.76 -9.26 -1.86
C THR A 292 -7.53 -7.78 -1.62
N ILE A 293 -6.29 -7.41 -1.37
CA ILE A 293 -5.82 -6.03 -1.34
C ILE A 293 -5.61 -5.59 -2.79
N SER A 294 -6.12 -4.43 -3.16
CA SER A 294 -5.91 -3.92 -4.52
C SER A 294 -4.43 -3.53 -4.75
N PRO A 295 -3.98 -3.57 -6.01
CA PRO A 295 -2.65 -3.12 -6.43
C PRO A 295 -2.22 -1.77 -5.86
N ASP A 296 -3.12 -0.80 -5.88
CA ASP A 296 -2.92 0.57 -5.41
C ASP A 296 -3.01 0.70 -3.90
N GLY A 297 -3.41 -0.36 -3.20
CA GLY A 297 -3.53 -0.35 -1.76
C GLY A 297 -4.70 0.44 -1.19
N LEU A 298 -5.61 0.88 -2.05
CA LEU A 298 -6.74 1.71 -1.64
C LEU A 298 -7.96 0.88 -1.25
N THR A 299 -8.02 -0.39 -1.62
CA THR A 299 -9.14 -1.26 -1.31
C THR A 299 -8.73 -2.64 -0.80
N ILE A 300 -9.55 -3.22 0.06
CA ILE A 300 -9.48 -4.61 0.48
C ILE A 300 -10.85 -5.21 0.23
N SER A 301 -10.94 -6.23 -0.62
CA SER A 301 -12.23 -6.76 -1.08
C SER A 301 -12.31 -8.28 -1.01
N GLY A 302 -13.46 -8.80 -0.62
CA GLY A 302 -13.69 -10.25 -0.53
C GLY A 302 -14.85 -10.59 0.41
N ALA A 303 -14.97 -11.89 0.71
CA ALA A 303 -16.04 -12.38 1.57
C ALA A 303 -15.61 -12.42 3.06
N ILE A 304 -16.58 -12.25 3.94
CA ILE A 304 -16.46 -12.50 5.37
C ILE A 304 -17.46 -13.62 5.70
N THR A 305 -16.94 -14.77 6.12
CA THR A 305 -17.74 -15.99 6.34
C THR A 305 -18.83 -15.73 7.38
N ASN A 306 -20.05 -16.18 7.09
CA ASN A 306 -21.24 -15.99 7.92
C ASN A 306 -21.61 -14.53 8.19
N TRP A 307 -21.10 -13.58 7.40
CA TRP A 307 -21.46 -12.17 7.47
C TRP A 307 -21.88 -11.63 6.10
N SER A 308 -20.98 -11.66 5.12
CA SER A 308 -21.24 -11.10 3.79
C SER A 308 -20.47 -11.86 2.72
N SER A 309 -21.15 -12.09 1.59
CA SER A 309 -20.54 -12.63 0.37
C SER A 309 -19.61 -11.64 -0.34
N SER A 310 -19.75 -10.34 -0.06
CA SER A 310 -18.89 -9.28 -0.61
C SER A 310 -18.77 -8.10 0.36
N ASN A 311 -17.55 -7.74 0.70
CA ASN A 311 -17.19 -6.58 1.50
C ASN A 311 -16.04 -5.87 0.80
N THR A 312 -16.08 -4.53 0.75
CA THR A 312 -15.00 -3.72 0.20
C THR A 312 -14.67 -2.64 1.21
N TRP A 313 -13.45 -2.65 1.73
CA TRP A 313 -12.91 -1.62 2.61
C TRP A 313 -12.06 -0.66 1.80
N THR A 314 -12.39 0.61 1.85
CA THR A 314 -11.67 1.68 1.14
C THR A 314 -10.86 2.50 2.12
N ARG A 315 -9.58 2.68 1.82
CA ARG A 315 -8.63 3.42 2.65
C ARG A 315 -9.06 4.87 2.81
N GLN A 316 -8.94 5.40 4.02
CA GLN A 316 -9.20 6.80 4.33
C GLN A 316 -7.88 7.56 4.44
N SER A 317 -7.91 8.86 4.16
CA SER A 317 -6.78 9.73 4.46
C SER A 317 -6.67 9.98 5.96
N GLY A 318 -5.44 10.13 6.44
CA GLY A 318 -5.14 10.46 7.83
C GLY A 318 -4.30 9.42 8.55
N ILE A 319 -3.83 9.82 9.74
CA ILE A 319 -2.99 9.01 10.62
C ILE A 319 -3.83 8.42 11.75
N VAL A 320 -3.60 7.15 12.03
CA VAL A 320 -4.06 6.46 13.23
C VAL A 320 -2.87 6.15 14.13
N LEU A 321 -3.07 6.24 15.44
CA LEU A 321 -2.02 6.03 16.43
C LEU A 321 -2.57 5.19 17.56
N ARG A 322 -1.88 4.09 17.86
CA ARG A 322 -2.20 3.21 18.99
C ARG A 322 -1.04 3.19 19.97
N LEU A 323 -1.38 3.27 21.24
CA LEU A 323 -0.48 3.05 22.37
C LEU A 323 -0.88 1.74 23.06
N SER A 324 0.09 0.97 23.54
CA SER A 324 -0.15 -0.24 24.32
C SER A 324 0.93 -0.42 25.41
N PRO A 325 0.55 -0.65 26.68
CA PRO A 325 -0.82 -0.62 27.20
C PRO A 325 -1.36 0.81 27.32
N THR A 326 -2.69 0.98 27.18
CA THR A 326 -3.40 2.26 27.47
C THR A 326 -4.13 2.26 28.80
N ALA A 327 -4.36 1.08 29.38
CA ALA A 327 -5.00 0.96 30.70
C ALA A 327 -4.14 1.64 31.77
N SER A 328 -4.79 2.33 32.71
CA SER A 328 -4.12 2.95 33.84
C SER A 328 -3.36 1.89 34.65
N ARG A 329 -2.11 2.20 34.99
CA ARG A 329 -1.26 1.31 35.80
C ARG A 329 -0.93 1.97 37.12
N ILE A 330 -0.73 1.14 38.14
CA ILE A 330 -0.25 1.54 39.45
C ILE A 330 1.19 1.01 39.56
N ALA A 331 2.15 1.86 39.92
CA ALA A 331 3.58 1.50 39.99
C ALA A 331 4.33 2.30 41.06
N LYS A 332 5.41 1.73 41.60
CA LYS A 332 6.28 2.36 42.61
C LYS A 332 7.34 3.22 41.92
N ALA A 333 7.88 4.22 42.62
CA ALA A 333 9.00 4.98 42.05
C ALA A 333 10.21 4.07 41.82
N GLY A 334 10.91 4.34 40.71
CA GLY A 334 11.99 3.47 40.23
C GLY A 334 11.52 2.31 39.36
N ASP A 335 10.23 1.96 39.37
CA ASP A 335 9.70 0.93 38.47
C ASP A 335 9.90 1.34 37.01
N THR A 336 10.11 0.34 36.16
CA THR A 336 10.23 0.53 34.71
C THR A 336 9.03 -0.09 34.01
N LEU A 337 8.33 0.70 33.20
CA LEU A 337 7.15 0.29 32.45
C LEU A 337 7.44 0.38 30.94
N THR A 338 7.15 -0.69 30.21
CA THR A 338 7.29 -0.70 28.74
C THR A 338 5.97 -0.33 28.07
N TYR A 339 6.08 0.58 27.10
CA TYR A 339 5.03 0.97 26.18
C TYR A 339 5.49 0.73 24.75
N THR A 340 4.52 0.42 23.89
CA THR A 340 4.69 0.26 22.46
C THR A 340 3.72 1.18 21.74
N ALA A 341 4.14 1.71 20.60
CA ALA A 341 3.30 2.55 19.76
C ALA A 341 3.29 2.01 18.33
N GLN A 342 2.12 2.12 17.69
CA GLN A 342 1.92 1.72 16.29
C GLN A 342 1.31 2.90 15.54
N VAL A 343 1.92 3.29 14.43
CA VAL A 343 1.45 4.35 13.54
C VAL A 343 0.89 3.73 12.26
N GLY A 344 -0.36 4.04 11.94
CA GLY A 344 -0.99 3.69 10.68
C GLY A 344 -1.27 4.91 9.81
N GLY A 345 -1.49 4.70 8.52
CA GLY A 345 -1.75 5.79 7.57
C GLY A 345 -0.51 6.47 6.98
N SER A 346 0.66 6.36 7.63
CA SER A 346 1.95 6.88 7.14
C SER A 346 3.01 5.81 6.96
N LEU A 347 3.99 6.10 6.09
CA LEU A 347 5.27 5.40 5.99
C LEU A 347 6.22 5.72 7.16
N ASP A 348 6.17 6.95 7.65
CA ASP A 348 6.91 7.34 8.85
C ASP A 348 6.23 6.72 10.08
N LYS A 349 6.85 5.66 10.59
CA LYS A 349 6.42 4.93 11.79
C LYS A 349 7.05 5.47 13.07
N SER A 350 7.89 6.49 12.96
CA SER A 350 8.58 7.05 14.12
C SER A 350 7.63 7.84 15.00
N VAL A 351 7.95 7.86 16.29
CA VAL A 351 7.16 8.53 17.32
C VAL A 351 8.08 9.30 18.25
N THR A 352 7.52 10.34 18.85
CA THR A 352 8.14 11.07 19.95
C THR A 352 7.43 10.74 21.25
N TRP A 353 8.21 10.40 22.28
CA TRP A 353 7.72 10.07 23.62
C TRP A 353 7.93 11.25 24.57
N SER A 354 6.98 11.47 25.47
CA SER A 354 7.10 12.44 26.55
C SER A 354 6.34 11.94 27.78
N ALA A 355 6.79 12.34 28.97
CA ALA A 355 6.07 12.09 30.23
C ALA A 355 5.86 13.41 30.99
N THR A 356 4.78 13.51 31.76
CA THR A 356 4.52 14.68 32.61
C THR A 356 5.55 14.82 33.73
N ALA A 357 6.05 13.71 34.24
CA ALA A 357 7.21 13.61 35.13
C ALA A 357 7.92 12.27 34.89
N GLY A 358 9.15 12.12 35.38
CA GLY A 358 9.99 10.96 35.11
C GLY A 358 10.71 11.03 33.77
N ASN A 359 11.20 9.88 33.31
CA ASN A 359 11.96 9.79 32.06
C ASN A 359 11.37 8.71 31.16
N ILE A 360 11.27 8.97 29.86
CA ILE A 360 10.86 7.98 28.87
C ILE A 360 11.80 7.99 27.67
N VAL A 361 12.36 6.83 27.35
CA VAL A 361 13.27 6.65 26.21
C VAL A 361 12.87 5.40 25.46
N GLY A 362 12.55 5.54 24.17
CA GLY A 362 12.18 4.39 23.32
C GLY A 362 10.99 3.58 23.83
N GLY A 363 10.02 4.22 24.49
CA GLY A 363 8.86 3.56 25.09
C GLY A 363 9.13 2.92 26.47
N ILE A 364 10.35 3.01 26.99
CA ILE A 364 10.69 2.56 28.35
C ILE A 364 10.55 3.75 29.29
N TYR A 365 9.53 3.72 30.16
CA TYR A 365 9.23 4.76 31.13
C TYR A 365 9.77 4.38 32.52
N THR A 366 10.51 5.27 33.16
CA THR A 366 10.97 5.14 34.54
C THR A 366 10.12 6.02 35.44
N VAL A 367 9.41 5.39 36.39
CA VAL A 367 8.49 6.07 37.30
C VAL A 367 9.26 7.01 38.24
N PRO A 368 8.91 8.30 38.31
CA PRO A 368 9.65 9.29 39.08
C PRO A 368 9.46 9.15 40.59
N SER A 369 10.47 9.52 41.36
CA SER A 369 10.41 9.70 42.82
C SER A 369 9.85 11.08 43.19
N GLY A 370 9.18 11.20 44.34
CA GLY A 370 8.65 12.48 44.84
C GLY A 370 7.31 12.90 44.21
N TYR A 371 6.67 11.99 43.49
CA TYR A 371 5.35 12.16 42.87
C TYR A 371 4.33 11.19 43.45
N ASP A 372 4.52 10.77 44.70
CA ASP A 372 3.64 9.84 45.39
C ASP A 372 2.18 10.34 45.36
N TYR A 373 1.24 9.42 45.17
CA TYR A 373 -0.20 9.71 45.09
C TYR A 373 -0.65 10.54 43.89
N THR A 374 0.20 10.76 42.90
CA THR A 374 -0.14 11.50 41.67
C THR A 374 -0.23 10.58 40.45
N SER A 375 -1.01 11.00 39.46
CA SER A 375 -1.09 10.34 38.15
C SER A 375 -0.18 11.05 37.16
N GLN A 376 0.73 10.30 36.55
CA GLN A 376 1.64 10.75 35.51
C GLN A 376 1.15 10.30 34.14
N GLY A 377 1.19 11.21 33.17
CA GLY A 377 0.83 10.94 31.79
C GLY A 377 2.05 10.54 30.97
N VAL A 378 1.99 9.39 30.30
CA VAL A 378 2.93 8.99 29.25
C VAL A 378 2.26 9.23 27.90
N THR A 379 2.78 10.19 27.14
CA THR A 379 2.24 10.60 25.84
C THR A 379 3.16 10.15 24.72
N VAL A 380 2.56 9.59 23.68
CA VAL A 380 3.21 9.34 22.39
C VAL A 380 2.60 10.23 21.32
N THR A 381 3.45 10.82 20.50
CA THR A 381 3.07 11.67 19.35
C THR A 381 3.60 11.05 18.07
N ALA A 382 2.76 10.96 17.03
CA ALA A 382 3.23 10.52 15.72
C ALA A 382 4.05 11.63 15.04
N ASN A 383 5.24 11.31 14.53
CA ASN A 383 6.07 12.31 13.85
C ASN A 383 5.51 12.69 12.47
N ALA A 384 4.80 11.75 11.83
CA ALA A 384 4.08 11.97 10.58
C ALA A 384 2.96 13.02 10.68
N ASP A 385 2.38 13.20 11.87
CA ASP A 385 1.34 14.18 12.17
C ASP A 385 1.38 14.54 13.66
N GLY A 386 2.01 15.67 13.99
CA GLY A 386 2.20 16.12 15.36
C GLY A 386 0.90 16.44 16.13
N THR A 387 -0.26 16.45 15.46
CA THR A 387 -1.57 16.60 16.09
C THR A 387 -2.10 15.28 16.66
N LYS A 388 -1.61 14.12 16.20
CA LYS A 388 -2.02 12.80 16.69
C LYS A 388 -1.22 12.41 17.91
N LYS A 389 -1.90 12.34 19.05
CA LYS A 389 -1.32 12.00 20.36
C LYS A 389 -2.22 11.03 21.11
N VAL A 390 -1.60 10.11 21.84
CA VAL A 390 -2.29 9.21 22.77
C VAL A 390 -1.54 9.22 24.10
N THR A 391 -2.28 9.27 25.20
CA THR A 391 -1.72 9.31 26.56
C THR A 391 -2.21 8.11 27.37
N ALA A 392 -1.29 7.41 28.04
CA ALA A 392 -1.58 6.44 29.08
C ALA A 392 -1.29 7.05 30.46
N LEU A 393 -2.02 6.60 31.49
CA LEU A 393 -1.87 7.11 32.85
C LEU A 393 -1.14 6.11 33.75
N VAL A 394 -0.28 6.63 34.61
CA VAL A 394 0.48 5.87 35.62
C VAL A 394 0.28 6.53 36.97
N ALA A 395 -0.47 5.90 37.86
CA ALA A 395 -0.56 6.31 39.25
C ALA A 395 0.69 5.85 40.00
N VAL A 396 1.37 6.78 40.66
CA VAL A 396 2.56 6.48 41.46
C VAL A 396 2.11 6.09 42.86
N THR A 397 2.36 4.84 43.24
CA THR A 397 2.20 4.42 44.64
C THR A 397 3.29 5.05 45.49
N PRO A 398 2.96 5.39 46.75
CA PRO A 398 3.95 5.88 47.69
C PRO A 398 5.13 4.92 47.79
N THR A 399 6.33 5.47 47.76
CA THR A 399 7.58 4.73 47.99
C THR A 399 7.92 4.51 49.45
N GLY A 400 7.00 4.85 50.35
CA GLY A 400 7.08 4.59 51.77
C GLY A 400 5.74 4.13 52.31
N VAL A 401 5.74 3.80 53.60
CA VAL A 401 4.52 3.60 54.36
C VAL A 401 3.73 4.91 54.30
N ILE A 402 2.46 4.86 53.87
CA ILE A 402 1.59 6.05 53.86
C ILE A 402 1.54 6.65 55.25
N GLU A 403 1.65 7.98 55.38
CA GLU A 403 1.55 8.64 56.68
C GLU A 403 0.08 8.61 57.11
N VAL A 404 -0.20 7.90 58.20
CA VAL A 404 -1.55 7.72 58.78
C VAL A 404 -1.62 8.24 60.21
N SER A 405 -0.57 8.90 60.71
CA SER A 405 -0.67 9.54 62.02
C SER A 405 -1.71 10.66 61.96
N GLY A 406 -2.68 10.63 62.87
CA GLY A 406 -3.79 11.56 62.84
C GLY A 406 -4.99 11.08 63.63
N MET A 407 -5.96 11.99 63.76
CA MET A 407 -7.24 11.70 64.39
C MET A 407 -8.31 11.47 63.30
N TYR A 408 -8.99 10.34 63.38
CA TYR A 408 -10.06 9.94 62.48
C TYR A 408 -11.35 9.82 63.28
N SER A 409 -12.36 10.61 62.94
CA SER A 409 -13.60 10.70 63.70
C SER A 409 -14.77 10.15 62.91
N THR A 410 -15.63 9.40 63.60
CA THR A 410 -16.98 9.05 63.17
C THR A 410 -17.99 9.88 63.97
N SER A 411 -19.29 9.66 63.78
CA SER A 411 -20.32 10.33 64.59
C SER A 411 -20.31 9.94 66.08
N ALA A 412 -19.57 8.89 66.47
CA ALA A 412 -19.61 8.35 67.83
C ALA A 412 -18.23 7.95 68.41
N TRP A 413 -17.18 7.88 67.59
CA TRP A 413 -15.86 7.38 67.97
C TRP A 413 -14.75 8.17 67.30
N ASP A 414 -13.64 8.32 68.02
CA ASP A 414 -12.38 8.86 67.53
C ASP A 414 -11.30 7.77 67.54
N LEU A 415 -10.50 7.71 66.48
CA LEU A 415 -9.34 6.86 66.33
C LEU A 415 -8.12 7.75 66.14
N LEU A 416 -7.26 7.81 67.14
CA LEU A 416 -5.97 8.49 67.10
C LEU A 416 -4.88 7.49 66.76
N LEU A 417 -4.13 7.71 65.68
CA LEU A 417 -3.03 6.85 65.25
C LEU A 417 -1.69 7.58 65.32
N PHE A 418 -0.66 6.82 65.66
CA PHE A 418 0.75 7.18 65.65
C PHE A 418 1.52 6.13 64.86
N GLN A 419 2.30 6.58 63.89
CA GLN A 419 3.06 5.71 63.01
C GLN A 419 4.56 5.80 63.26
N ASN A 420 5.22 4.65 63.20
CA ASN A 420 6.68 4.54 63.14
C ASN A 420 7.07 3.47 62.12
N GLY A 421 7.48 3.90 60.91
CA GLY A 421 7.66 2.97 59.80
C GLY A 421 6.33 2.28 59.47
N THR A 422 6.31 0.94 59.47
CA THR A 422 5.10 0.13 59.27
C THR A 422 4.32 -0.11 60.56
N ASP A 423 4.89 0.19 61.73
CA ASP A 423 4.24 -0.06 63.01
C ASP A 423 3.25 1.07 63.33
N ILE A 424 2.04 0.68 63.71
CA ILE A 424 0.97 1.60 64.11
C ILE A 424 0.60 1.34 65.56
N GLN A 425 0.46 2.42 66.32
CA GLN A 425 -0.09 2.43 67.67
C GLN A 425 -1.11 3.55 67.81
N GLY A 426 -2.00 3.48 68.78
CA GLY A 426 -3.00 4.51 68.94
C GLY A 426 -4.06 4.22 69.98
N ASP A 427 -5.05 5.09 70.00
CA ASP A 427 -6.20 5.04 70.89
C ASP A 427 -7.49 5.08 70.07
N TRP A 428 -8.43 4.21 70.41
CA TRP A 428 -9.78 4.20 69.85
C TRP A 428 -10.79 4.40 70.99
N TYR A 429 -11.50 5.52 70.97
CA TYR A 429 -12.28 5.97 72.12
C TYR A 429 -13.56 6.72 71.73
N THR A 430 -14.50 6.81 72.68
CA THR A 430 -15.69 7.68 72.58
C THR A 430 -15.53 8.88 73.52
N ASP A 431 -15.42 10.10 73.01
CA ASP A 431 -15.56 11.32 73.82
C ASP A 431 -16.96 11.92 73.64
N SER A 432 -17.73 11.91 74.73
CA SER A 432 -18.63 13.04 75.02
C SER A 432 -18.98 13.22 76.51
N SER A 433 -18.51 12.38 77.45
CA SER A 433 -18.88 12.56 78.88
C SER A 433 -18.01 11.86 79.94
N GLY A 434 -16.79 11.40 79.63
CA GLY A 434 -15.85 10.88 80.65
C GLY A 434 -16.11 9.46 81.18
N TRP A 435 -17.11 8.75 80.64
CA TRP A 435 -17.39 7.32 80.90
C TRP A 435 -17.26 6.43 79.64
N GLY A 436 -16.64 6.97 78.59
CA GLY A 436 -16.50 6.32 77.29
C GLY A 436 -15.58 5.08 77.33
N GLN A 437 -15.80 4.16 76.40
CA GLN A 437 -14.90 3.01 76.23
C GLN A 437 -13.58 3.48 75.62
N HIS A 438 -12.46 2.97 76.14
CA HIS A 438 -11.12 3.29 75.67
C HIS A 438 -10.37 2.02 75.29
N PHE A 439 -9.97 1.92 74.03
CA PHE A 439 -9.22 0.81 73.49
C PHE A 439 -7.84 1.27 73.02
N LEU A 440 -6.81 0.53 73.43
CA LEU A 440 -5.48 0.70 72.85
C LEU A 440 -5.44 -0.09 71.55
N VAL A 441 -4.95 0.52 70.47
CA VAL A 441 -4.78 -0.14 69.18
C VAL A 441 -3.30 -0.30 68.85
N LYS A 442 -2.94 -1.45 68.28
CA LYS A 442 -1.61 -1.72 67.75
C LYS A 442 -1.70 -2.55 66.49
N GLY A 443 -0.86 -2.28 65.50
CA GLY A 443 -0.93 -2.99 64.24
C GLY A 443 0.20 -2.67 63.29
N THR A 444 0.00 -3.09 62.04
CA THR A 444 0.95 -2.89 60.95
C THR A 444 0.27 -2.34 59.71
N LEU A 445 0.99 -1.49 58.99
CA LEU A 445 0.57 -0.89 57.73
C LEU A 445 1.36 -1.49 56.57
N ASP A 446 0.64 -2.04 55.59
CA ASP A 446 1.18 -2.61 54.35
C ASP A 446 0.50 -1.97 53.14
N GLY A 447 1.20 -1.05 52.48
CA GLY A 447 0.63 -0.21 51.42
C GLY A 447 -0.53 0.63 51.96
N PHE A 448 -1.76 0.32 51.53
CA PHE A 448 -2.99 0.98 52.01
C PHE A 448 -3.73 0.20 53.10
N LYS A 449 -3.29 -1.02 53.44
CA LYS A 449 -4.00 -1.88 54.39
C LYS A 449 -3.45 -1.70 55.79
N LEU A 450 -4.33 -1.33 56.71
CA LEU A 450 -4.03 -1.23 58.13
C LEU A 450 -4.68 -2.39 58.88
N LEU A 451 -3.85 -3.22 59.51
CA LEU A 451 -4.27 -4.34 60.34
C LEU A 451 -4.04 -3.98 61.80
N LEU A 452 -5.11 -3.69 62.56
CA LEU A 452 -5.05 -3.34 63.98
C LEU A 452 -5.59 -4.48 64.84
N THR A 453 -4.97 -4.67 65.99
CA THR A 453 -5.54 -5.35 67.14
C THR A 453 -5.86 -4.30 68.19
N TYR A 454 -7.04 -4.39 68.80
CA TYR A 454 -7.46 -3.47 69.86
C TYR A 454 -7.87 -4.23 71.12
N TYR A 455 -7.58 -3.66 72.29
CA TYR A 455 -7.94 -4.25 73.58
C TYR A 455 -8.40 -3.18 74.55
N ASN A 456 -9.35 -3.52 75.42
CA ASN A 456 -9.88 -2.57 76.39
C ASN A 456 -8.79 -2.27 77.43
N ALA A 457 -8.49 -0.99 77.64
CA ALA A 457 -7.43 -0.57 78.56
C ALA A 457 -7.69 -1.02 80.02
N ALA A 458 -8.96 -1.17 80.41
CA ALA A 458 -9.35 -1.64 81.74
C ALA A 458 -9.47 -3.18 81.84
N TYR A 459 -9.61 -3.89 80.72
CA TYR A 459 -9.84 -5.35 80.66
C TYR A 459 -9.05 -6.00 79.51
N PRO A 460 -7.79 -6.39 79.72
CA PRO A 460 -6.89 -6.83 78.64
C PRO A 460 -7.21 -8.21 78.04
N ASN A 461 -8.23 -8.92 78.54
CA ASN A 461 -8.50 -10.32 78.18
C ASN A 461 -9.41 -10.51 76.95
N GLY A 462 -9.72 -9.43 76.22
CA GLY A 462 -10.49 -9.46 74.98
C GLY A 462 -9.86 -8.58 73.90
N ALA A 463 -9.14 -9.19 72.98
CA ALA A 463 -8.56 -8.51 71.82
C ALA A 463 -9.47 -8.67 70.60
N GLY A 464 -9.91 -7.55 70.02
CA GLY A 464 -10.58 -7.53 68.72
C GLY A 464 -9.62 -7.12 67.60
N THR A 465 -10.02 -7.30 66.35
CA THR A 465 -9.22 -6.92 65.18
C THR A 465 -9.98 -5.95 64.27
N MET A 466 -9.29 -4.98 63.68
CA MET A 466 -9.80 -4.08 62.66
C MET A 466 -8.92 -4.17 61.41
N ASN A 467 -9.56 -4.31 60.25
CA ASN A 467 -8.89 -4.32 58.95
C ASN A 467 -9.42 -3.14 58.13
N LEU A 468 -8.59 -2.12 57.95
CA LEU A 468 -8.96 -0.86 57.29
C LEU A 468 -8.18 -0.71 55.97
N THR A 469 -8.75 -0.01 54.99
CA THR A 469 -8.06 0.27 53.72
C THR A 469 -8.08 1.76 53.45
N PHE A 470 -6.95 2.42 53.60
CA PHE A 470 -6.84 3.85 53.36
C PHE A 470 -7.13 4.21 51.91
N ALA A 471 -7.86 5.31 51.74
CA ALA A 471 -7.93 6.02 50.48
C ALA A 471 -6.51 6.44 50.04
N PRO A 472 -6.30 6.63 48.73
CA PRO A 472 -5.00 7.01 48.21
C PRO A 472 -4.41 8.29 48.82
N ASP A 473 -5.20 9.15 49.45
CA ASP A 473 -4.71 10.37 50.08
C ASP A 473 -4.28 10.23 51.55
N GLY A 474 -4.49 9.06 52.18
CA GLY A 474 -4.17 8.79 53.59
C GLY A 474 -5.08 9.47 54.60
N LYS A 475 -6.09 10.21 54.15
CA LYS A 475 -6.97 11.04 55.00
C LYS A 475 -8.28 10.37 55.38
N SER A 476 -8.59 9.23 54.76
CA SER A 476 -9.79 8.44 55.02
C SER A 476 -9.51 6.95 54.78
N PHE A 477 -10.34 6.07 55.33
CA PHE A 477 -10.25 4.62 55.20
C PHE A 477 -11.62 3.94 55.20
#